data_AF-A0A158EHM5-F1
#
_entry.id   AF-A0A158EHM5-F1
#
_cell.length_a   1.000
_cell.length_b   1.000
_cell.length_c   1.000
_cell.angle_alpha   90.00
_cell.angle_beta   90.00
_cell.angle_gamma   90.00
#
_symmetry.space_group_name_H-M   'P 1'
#
loop_
_entity.id
_entity.type
_entity.pdbx_description
1 polymer ?
#
loop_
_entity_poly.entity_id
_entity_poly.type
_entity_poly.pdbx_seq_one_letter_code
_entity_poly.pdbx_strand_id
1 'polypeptide(L)' 'MSTETYVRNGRHVEITVDSDPTGQCTWSYTIDADGFTEMRDRPLDSFEAAMQAAKTHANAKADALPAGNAAQ' A
#
# COMPACT_ATOMS: atom_id res chain seq x y z
N MET A 1 -4.34 13.10 2.03
CA MET A 1 -4.62 11.66 2.18
C MET A 1 -5.55 11.14 1.09
N SER A 2 -5.09 10.14 0.32
CA SER A 2 -5.89 9.34 -0.62
C SER A 2 -5.69 7.86 -0.30
N THR A 3 -6.77 7.08 -0.29
CA THR A 3 -6.74 5.65 0.03
C THR A 3 -7.25 4.83 -1.15
N GLU A 4 -6.59 3.74 -1.48
CA GLU A 4 -7.00 2.78 -2.50
C GLU A 4 -6.99 1.36 -1.92
N THR A 5 -8.09 0.63 -2.09
CA THR A 5 -8.26 -0.73 -1.59
C THR A 5 -8.52 -1.71 -2.73
N TYR A 6 -7.84 -2.85 -2.73
CA TYR A 6 -8.04 -3.90 -3.73
C TYR A 6 -7.66 -5.29 -3.17
N VAL A 7 -8.07 -6.35 -3.89
CA VAL A 7 -7.72 -7.73 -3.52
C VAL A 7 -6.57 -8.24 -4.38
N ARG A 8 -5.54 -8.81 -3.74
CA ARG A 8 -4.39 -9.43 -4.42
C ARG A 8 -4.03 -10.74 -3.72
N ASN A 9 -3.87 -11.81 -4.49
CA ASN A 9 -3.53 -13.13 -3.96
C ASN A 9 -4.45 -13.60 -2.80
N GLY A 10 -5.76 -13.31 -2.91
CA GLY A 10 -6.73 -13.63 -1.86
C GLY A 10 -6.55 -12.82 -0.57
N ARG A 11 -5.94 -11.63 -0.63
CA ARG A 11 -5.74 -10.72 0.50
C ARG A 11 -6.25 -9.32 0.22
N HIS A 12 -6.75 -8.66 1.25
CA HIS A 12 -7.19 -7.28 1.15
C HIS A 12 -5.97 -6.37 1.31
N VAL A 13 -5.66 -5.61 0.28
CA VAL A 13 -4.59 -4.61 0.29
C VAL A 13 -5.23 -3.24 0.36
N GLU A 14 -4.86 -2.47 1.37
CA GLU A 14 -5.22 -1.06 1.52
C GLU A 14 -3.96 -0.24 1.41
N ILE A 15 -3.93 0.70 0.48
CA ILE A 15 -2.84 1.66 0.29
C ILE A 15 -3.33 3.02 0.68
N THR A 16 -2.56 3.73 1.49
CA THR A 16 -2.78 5.12 1.82
C THR A 16 -1.58 5.93 1.36
N VAL A 17 -1.85 7.00 0.62
CA VAL A 17 -0.84 8.00 0.24
C VAL A 17 -1.20 9.31 0.92
N ASP A 18 -0.26 9.86 1.67
CA ASP A 18 -0.41 11.18 2.27
C ASP A 18 0.57 12.17 1.64
N SER A 19 0.06 13.33 1.27
CA SER A 19 0.83 14.40 0.62
C SER A 19 0.89 15.59 1.55
N ASP A 20 2.10 16.02 1.87
CA ASP A 20 2.32 17.19 2.71
C ASP A 20 2.25 18.50 1.89
N PRO A 21 2.14 19.66 2.55
CA PRO A 21 2.12 20.96 1.88
C PRO A 21 3.42 21.32 1.14
N THR A 22 4.51 20.57 1.38
CA THR A 22 5.80 20.76 0.69
C THR A 22 5.85 20.03 -0.66
N GLY A 23 4.81 19.25 -0.99
CA GLY A 23 4.72 18.41 -2.18
C GLY A 23 5.30 17.01 -1.99
N GLN A 24 5.81 16.70 -0.79
CA GLN A 24 6.32 15.39 -0.46
C GLN A 24 5.16 14.43 -0.15
N CYS A 25 5.21 13.27 -0.79
CA CYS A 25 4.21 12.23 -0.70
C CYS A 25 4.80 11.02 0.03
N THR A 26 4.21 10.67 1.16
CA THR A 26 4.48 9.43 1.88
C THR A 26 3.42 8.40 1.52
N TRP A 27 3.76 7.12 1.68
CA TRP A 27 2.80 6.06 1.49
C TRP A 27 2.93 5.00 2.57
N SER A 28 1.81 4.37 2.87
CA SER A 28 1.69 3.21 3.72
C SER A 28 0.75 2.21 3.07
N TYR A 29 0.95 0.93 3.33
CA TYR A 29 -0.02 -0.09 2.96
C TYR A 29 -0.25 -1.06 4.09
N THR A 30 -1.47 -1.60 4.14
CA THR A 30 -1.89 -2.63 5.07
C THR A 30 -2.44 -3.80 4.28
N ILE A 31 -2.07 -5.01 4.69
CA ILE A 31 -2.57 -6.26 4.15
C ILE A 31 -3.39 -6.97 5.23
N ASP A 32 -4.62 -7.36 4.89
CA ASP A 32 -5.58 -8.06 5.73
C ASP A 32 -5.99 -7.28 7.01
N ALA A 33 -5.91 -5.94 6.97
CA ALA A 33 -6.23 -4.96 8.02
C ALA A 33 -5.43 -5.07 9.35
N ASP A 34 -5.16 -6.29 9.81
CA ASP A 34 -4.41 -6.61 11.04
C ASP A 34 -3.15 -7.44 10.76
N GLY A 35 -2.94 -7.89 9.52
CA GLY A 35 -1.89 -8.86 9.18
C GLY A 35 -0.51 -8.23 8.99
N PHE A 36 -0.44 -7.12 8.26
CA PHE A 36 0.84 -6.52 7.89
C PHE A 36 0.69 -5.05 7.48
N THR A 37 1.32 -4.14 8.20
CA THR A 37 1.40 -2.72 7.82
C THR A 37 2.86 -2.34 7.57
N GLU A 38 3.11 -1.75 6.41
CA GLU A 38 4.41 -1.18 6.05
C GLU A 38 4.22 0.29 5.65
N MET A 39 5.17 1.13 6.06
CA MET A 39 5.20 2.54 5.72
C MET A 39 6.55 2.87 5.10
N ARG A 40 6.57 3.84 4.18
CA ARG A 40 7.82 4.32 3.60
C ARG A 40 8.38 5.48 4.42
N ASP A 41 9.59 5.27 4.94
CA ASP A 41 10.32 6.29 5.70
C ASP A 41 10.81 7.48 4.86
N ARG A 42 10.98 7.30 3.54
CA ARG A 42 11.42 8.38 2.64
C ARG A 42 10.28 8.87 1.74
N PRO A 43 9.82 10.11 1.93
CA PRO A 43 8.85 10.73 1.04
C PRO A 43 9.34 10.80 -0.41
N LEU A 44 8.39 10.87 -1.34
CA LEU A 44 8.59 10.97 -2.77
C LEU A 44 8.04 12.30 -3.29
N ASP A 45 8.59 12.79 -4.40
CA ASP A 45 8.27 14.13 -4.91
C ASP A 45 6.93 14.23 -5.67
N SER A 46 6.22 13.10 -5.82
CA SER A 46 4.93 13.08 -6.49
C SER A 46 4.00 12.00 -5.95
N PHE A 47 2.70 12.31 -5.99
CA PHE A 47 1.63 11.39 -5.60
C PHE A 47 1.63 10.13 -6.47
N GLU A 48 1.83 10.26 -7.78
CA GLU A 48 1.85 9.13 -8.70
C GLU A 48 3.03 8.19 -8.41
N ALA A 49 4.23 8.74 -8.15
CA ALA A 49 5.38 7.94 -7.76
C ALA A 49 5.14 7.23 -6.42
N ALA A 50 4.53 7.90 -5.45
CA ALA A 50 4.16 7.31 -4.18
C ALA A 50 3.16 6.16 -4.34
N MET A 51 2.11 6.37 -5.13
CA MET A 51 1.09 5.36 -5.39
C MET A 51 1.67 4.13 -6.11
N GLN A 52 2.47 4.34 -7.16
CA GLN A 52 3.10 3.24 -7.91
C GLN A 52 4.10 2.46 -7.06
N ALA A 53 4.89 3.14 -6.24
CA ALA A 53 5.82 2.51 -5.32
C ALA A 53 5.08 1.68 -4.26
N ALA A 54 4.03 2.24 -3.66
CA ALA A 54 3.19 1.55 -2.69
C ALA A 54 2.55 0.30 -3.28
N LYS A 55 1.95 0.40 -4.48
CA LYS A 55 1.35 -0.76 -5.19
C LYS A 55 2.37 -1.83 -5.47
N THR A 56 3.56 -1.45 -5.93
CA THR A 56 4.64 -2.40 -6.24
C THR A 56 5.06 -3.16 -4.98
N HIS A 57 5.29 -2.44 -3.87
CA HIS A 57 5.65 -3.06 -2.58
C HIS A 57 4.53 -3.94 -2.03
N ALA A 58 3.30 -3.44 -1.98
CA ALA A 58 2.16 -4.15 -1.45
C ALA A 58 1.85 -5.41 -2.26
N ASN A 59 1.94 -5.33 -3.60
CA ASN A 59 1.77 -6.49 -4.48
C ASN A 59 2.86 -7.53 -4.29
N ALA A 60 4.13 -7.11 -4.26
CA ALA A 60 5.24 -8.02 -4.02
C ALA A 60 5.09 -8.73 -2.67
N LYS A 61 4.65 -8.01 -1.63
CA LYS A 61 4.39 -8.57 -0.31
C LYS A 61 3.21 -9.54 -0.32
N ALA A 62 2.08 -9.15 -0.91
CA ALA A 62 0.89 -9.99 -1.02
C ALA A 62 1.17 -11.28 -1.80
N ASP A 63 1.96 -11.21 -2.87
CA ASP A 63 2.36 -12.34 -3.69
C ASP A 63 3.39 -13.25 -2.97
N ALA A 64 4.22 -12.71 -2.09
CA ALA A 64 5.17 -13.47 -1.27
C ALA A 64 4.51 -14.22 -0.10
N LEU A 65 3.31 -13.79 0.33
CA LEU A 65 2.55 -14.44 1.38
C LEU A 65 1.73 -15.63 0.79
N PRO A 66 1.55 -16.75 1.52
CA PRO A 66 0.76 -17.88 1.04
C PRO A 66 -0.68 -17.45 0.77
N ALA A 67 -1.31 -17.82 -0.35
CA ALA A 67 -2.63 -17.30 -0.76
C ALA A 67 -3.60 -17.10 0.43
N GLY A 68 -4.07 -15.85 0.56
CA GLY A 68 -4.97 -15.49 1.65
C GLY A 68 -6.34 -16.12 1.46
N ASN A 69 -7.09 -16.20 2.55
CA ASN A 69 -8.44 -16.72 2.55
C ASN A 69 -9.46 -15.57 2.58
N ALA A 70 -9.20 -14.47 1.85
CA ALA A 70 -10.22 -13.44 1.64
C ALA A 70 -11.40 -14.09 0.93
N ALA A 71 -12.33 -14.58 1.73
CA ALA A 71 -13.64 -14.96 1.29
C ALA A 71 -14.29 -13.68 0.76
N GLN A 72 -14.63 -13.71 -0.53
CA GLN A 72 -15.45 -12.69 -1.18
C GLN A 72 -16.75 -12.44 -0.42
#